data_AF-A0A0F8YRU9-F1
#
_entry.id   AF-A0A0F8YRU9-F1
#
_cell.length_a   1.000
_cell.length_b   1.000
_cell.length_c   1.000
_cell.angle_alpha   90.00
_cell.angle_beta   90.00
_cell.angle_gamma   90.00
#
_symmetry.space_group_name_H-M   'P 1'
#
loop_
_entity.id
_entity.type
_entity.pdbx_description
1 polymer ?
#
loop_
_entity_poly.entity_id
_entity_poly.type
_entity_poly.pdbx_seq_one_letter_code
_entity_poly.pdbx_strand_id
1 'polypeptide(L)'
;PIIPRKVDNPTNMHNFRFFTNAAIRRNINGLLRKSDDRIGSDLAKYSGVPFYQGIPVLYVQALNTADTDTYGTDPLFGINMDYLDVYVSKANNFVVSPPKPRDAQHNILSVYLDLSYTYHVRIGNV
;
A
#
# COMPACT_ATOMS: atom_id res chain seq x y z
N PRO A 1 -27.90 -15.47 -22.06
CA PRO A 1 -28.24 -15.60 -20.62
C PRO A 1 -27.13 -14.96 -19.79
N ILE A 2 -27.45 -13.95 -18.97
CA ILE A 2 -26.47 -13.31 -18.08
C ILE A 2 -26.16 -14.30 -16.97
N ILE A 3 -24.91 -14.77 -16.90
CA ILE A 3 -24.44 -15.64 -15.82
C ILE A 3 -24.20 -14.73 -14.61
N PRO A 4 -24.92 -14.88 -13.49
CA PRO A 4 -24.64 -14.12 -12.28
C PRO A 4 -23.25 -14.54 -11.78
N ARG A 5 -22.26 -13.64 -11.85
CA ARG A 5 -21.03 -13.80 -11.06
C ARG A 5 -21.30 -13.35 -9.64
N LYS A 6 -20.61 -14.00 -8.70
CA LYS A 6 -20.73 -13.79 -7.25
C LYS A 6 -20.79 -12.29 -6.96
N VAL A 7 -21.96 -11.86 -6.49
CA VAL A 7 -22.21 -10.52 -5.94
C VAL A 7 -21.14 -10.26 -4.88
N ASP A 8 -20.55 -9.08 -4.94
CA ASP A 8 -19.49 -8.60 -4.05
C ASP A 8 -19.72 -9.07 -2.62
N ASN A 9 -18.70 -9.66 -2.01
CA ASN A 9 -18.76 -10.12 -0.62
C ASN A 9 -19.04 -8.86 0.23
N PRO A 10 -20.27 -8.64 0.76
CA PRO A 10 -20.69 -7.29 1.12
C PRO A 10 -19.93 -6.70 2.31
N THR A 11 -19.18 -7.50 3.06
CA THR A 11 -18.70 -7.09 4.38
C THR A 11 -17.50 -7.92 4.82
N ASN A 12 -16.39 -7.88 4.08
CA ASN A 12 -15.11 -8.28 4.66
C ASN A 12 -14.19 -7.07 4.84
N MET A 13 -14.38 -6.33 5.95
CA MET A 13 -13.49 -5.22 6.33
C MET A 13 -12.03 -5.67 6.47
N HIS A 14 -11.75 -6.98 6.60
CA HIS A 14 -10.39 -7.50 6.67
C HIS A 14 -9.56 -7.25 5.41
N ASN A 15 -10.17 -7.01 4.24
CA ASN A 15 -9.45 -6.71 2.99
C ASN A 15 -9.44 -5.23 2.63
N PHE A 16 -10.04 -4.37 3.44
CA PHE A 16 -9.93 -2.93 3.27
C PHE A 16 -8.61 -2.43 3.85
N ARG A 17 -7.95 -1.47 3.18
CA ARG A 17 -6.69 -0.86 3.63
C ARG A 17 -6.73 0.64 3.40
N PHE A 18 -6.17 1.39 4.34
CA PHE A 18 -5.95 2.83 4.15
C PHE A 18 -4.52 3.08 3.67
N PHE A 19 -4.36 3.98 2.70
CA PHE A 19 -3.06 4.41 2.18
C PHE A 19 -2.94 5.91 2.28
N THR A 20 -1.81 6.38 2.80
CA THR A 20 -1.60 7.81 3.07
C THR A 20 -0.13 8.19 3.04
N ASN A 21 0.12 9.50 3.03
CA ASN A 21 1.46 10.07 3.13
C ASN A 21 2.02 10.08 4.57
N ALA A 22 3.28 10.50 4.73
CA ALA A 22 3.95 10.52 6.03
C ALA A 22 3.34 11.54 7.02
N ALA A 23 2.86 12.69 6.53
CA ALA A 23 2.32 13.76 7.37
C ALA A 23 1.03 13.32 8.07
N ILE A 24 0.07 12.80 7.32
CA ILE A 24 -1.19 12.27 7.86
C ILE A 24 -0.93 11.08 8.78
N ARG A 25 -0.03 10.15 8.42
CA ARG A 25 0.31 9.03 9.30
C ARG A 25 0.88 9.50 10.64
N ARG A 26 1.73 10.52 10.64
CA ARG A 26 2.27 11.11 11.87
C ARG A 26 1.17 11.75 12.72
N ASN A 27 0.25 12.47 12.08
CA ASN A 27 -0.89 13.09 12.75
C ASN A 27 -1.83 12.05 13.38
N ILE A 28 -2.17 10.98 12.65
CA ILE A 28 -2.99 9.87 13.17
C ILE A 28 -2.30 9.21 14.36
N ASN A 29 -0.99 8.93 14.27
CA ASN A 29 -0.23 8.40 15.42
C ASN A 29 -0.25 9.36 16.61
N GLY A 30 -0.16 10.68 16.36
CA GLY A 30 -0.28 11.70 17.40
C GLY A 30 -1.66 11.71 18.05
N LEU A 31 -2.74 11.52 17.29
CA LEU A 31 -4.10 11.42 17.79
C LEU A 31 -4.32 10.15 18.61
N LEU A 32 -3.82 9.01 18.14
CA LEU A 32 -3.90 7.74 18.88
C LEU A 32 -3.17 7.82 20.22
N ARG A 33 -1.98 8.44 20.26
CA ARG A 33 -1.25 8.70 21.51
C ARG A 33 -1.99 9.60 22.50
N LYS A 34 -2.86 10.47 22.00
CA LYS A 34 -3.68 11.38 22.81
C LYS A 34 -5.06 10.80 23.14
N SER A 35 -5.43 9.66 22.55
CA SER A 35 -6.69 9.00 22.87
C SER A 35 -6.61 8.48 24.30
N ASP A 36 -7.60 8.84 25.12
CA ASP A 36 -7.62 8.57 26.56
C ASP A 36 -7.85 7.07 26.80
N ASP A 37 -6.81 6.40 27.29
CA ASP A 37 -6.72 4.93 27.45
C ASP A 37 -7.39 4.42 28.74
N ARG A 38 -8.32 5.19 29.33
CA ARG A 38 -9.02 4.84 30.59
C ARG A 38 -9.83 3.54 30.54
N ILE A 39 -9.95 2.92 29.39
CA ILE A 39 -10.52 1.58 29.17
C ILE A 39 -9.55 0.87 28.22
N GLY A 40 -8.53 0.22 28.77
CA GLY A 40 -7.23 0.14 28.10
C GLY A 40 -7.09 -0.78 26.89
N SER A 41 -5.98 -0.57 26.16
CA SER A 41 -5.02 -1.63 25.82
C SER A 41 -3.66 -0.99 25.50
N ASP A 42 -2.59 -1.51 26.12
CA ASP A 42 -1.17 -1.21 25.92
C ASP A 42 -0.79 -0.39 24.65
N LEU A 43 -0.26 0.82 24.89
CA LEU A 43 0.31 1.74 23.90
C LEU A 43 1.36 1.09 22.99
N ALA A 44 2.02 0.01 23.42
CA ALA A 44 2.98 -0.74 22.61
C ALA A 44 2.33 -1.47 21.42
N LYS A 45 1.03 -1.80 21.50
CA LYS A 45 0.27 -2.46 20.41
C LYS A 45 0.12 -1.58 19.17
N TYR A 46 0.20 -0.27 19.32
CA TYR A 46 0.15 0.70 18.21
C TYR A 46 1.54 1.06 17.66
N SER A 47 2.60 0.43 18.17
CA SER A 47 3.96 0.67 17.70
C SER A 47 4.14 0.11 16.30
N GLY A 48 4.37 1.01 15.34
CA GLY A 48 4.76 0.66 13.98
C GLY A 48 3.67 0.88 12.93
N VAL A 49 2.38 0.60 13.20
CA VAL A 49 1.29 0.81 12.22
C VAL A 49 0.03 1.32 12.92
N PRO A 50 -0.47 2.53 12.59
CA PRO A 50 -1.74 3.00 13.13
C PRO A 50 -2.89 2.16 12.57
N PHE A 51 -3.83 1.78 13.43
CA PHE A 51 -5.07 1.10 13.06
C PHE A 51 -6.27 2.00 13.35
N TYR A 52 -7.26 1.97 12.46
CA TYR A 52 -8.56 2.60 12.65
C TYR A 52 -9.65 1.56 12.41
N GLN A 53 -10.49 1.30 13.42
CA GLN A 53 -11.55 0.26 13.36
C GLN A 53 -11.04 -1.12 12.90
N GLY A 54 -9.83 -1.50 13.31
CA GLY A 54 -9.20 -2.77 12.93
C GLY A 54 -8.58 -2.79 11.52
N ILE A 55 -8.66 -1.69 10.76
CA ILE A 55 -8.05 -1.53 9.43
C ILE A 55 -6.70 -0.82 9.59
N PRO A 56 -5.60 -1.36 9.01
CA PRO A 56 -4.30 -0.70 9.07
C PRO A 56 -4.23 0.51 8.13
N VAL A 57 -3.56 1.55 8.60
CA VAL A 57 -3.20 2.73 7.82
C VAL A 57 -1.75 2.60 7.38
N LEU A 58 -1.58 2.39 6.08
CA LEU A 58 -0.31 2.14 5.42
C LEU A 58 0.28 3.43 4.85
N TYR A 59 1.61 3.51 4.90
CA TYR A 59 2.37 4.61 4.33
C TYR A 59 2.80 4.28 2.91
N VAL A 60 2.62 5.24 2.00
CA VAL A 60 3.08 5.15 0.61
C VAL A 60 3.96 6.37 0.31
N GLN A 61 5.22 6.13 -0.04
CA GLN A 61 6.18 7.21 -0.29
C GLN A 61 5.79 8.10 -1.47
N ALA A 62 5.17 7.54 -2.50
CA ALA A 62 4.70 8.29 -3.67
C ALA A 62 3.68 9.38 -3.30
N LEU A 63 2.92 9.20 -2.22
CA LEU A 63 1.91 10.17 -1.75
C LEU A 63 2.49 11.34 -0.95
N ASN A 64 3.80 11.36 -0.68
CA ASN A 64 4.44 12.51 -0.04
C ASN A 64 4.59 13.71 -0.98
N THR A 65 4.58 13.46 -2.30
CA THR A 65 4.63 14.52 -3.29
C THR A 65 3.21 15.01 -3.53
N ALA A 66 2.99 16.30 -3.31
CA ALA A 66 1.72 16.93 -3.60
C ALA A 66 1.44 16.87 -5.11
N ASP A 67 0.26 16.36 -5.46
CA ASP A 67 -0.32 16.48 -6.79
C ASP A 67 -1.65 17.20 -6.60
N THR A 68 -1.61 18.53 -6.71
CA THR A 68 -2.76 19.39 -6.43
C THR A 68 -3.93 19.14 -7.37
N ASP A 69 -3.67 18.58 -8.55
CA ASP A 69 -4.69 18.41 -9.58
C ASP A 69 -5.40 17.06 -9.42
N THR A 70 -4.68 16.01 -9.02
CA THR A 70 -5.24 14.67 -8.91
C THR A 70 -5.77 14.34 -7.52
N TYR A 71 -5.03 14.66 -6.45
CA TYR A 71 -5.36 14.17 -5.10
C TYR A 71 -5.01 15.12 -3.95
N GLY A 72 -4.54 16.33 -4.24
CA GLY A 72 -4.16 17.34 -3.26
C GLY A 72 -2.81 17.08 -2.57
N THR A 73 -2.61 17.74 -1.44
CA THR A 73 -1.34 17.73 -0.70
C THR A 73 -1.21 16.57 0.29
N ASP A 74 -2.32 16.19 0.93
CA ASP A 74 -2.35 15.21 2.03
C ASP A 74 -3.48 14.18 1.84
N PRO A 75 -3.34 13.25 0.86
CA PRO A 75 -4.40 12.30 0.55
C PRO A 75 -4.48 11.15 1.56
N LEU A 76 -5.73 10.72 1.86
CA LEU A 76 -6.05 9.49 2.58
C LEU A 76 -6.99 8.64 1.70
N PHE A 77 -6.48 7.53 1.17
CA PHE A 77 -7.23 6.62 0.31
C PHE A 77 -7.68 5.39 1.09
N GLY A 78 -8.95 5.02 0.95
CA GLY A 78 -9.47 3.73 1.39
C GLY A 78 -9.70 2.82 0.18
N ILE A 79 -8.98 1.71 0.12
CA ILE A 79 -9.05 0.78 -1.01
C ILE A 79 -9.47 -0.59 -0.49
N ASN A 80 -10.48 -1.18 -1.14
CA ASN A 80 -10.80 -2.59 -0.96
C ASN A 80 -9.88 -3.42 -1.86
N MET A 81 -9.01 -4.21 -1.24
CA MET A 81 -8.02 -5.05 -1.93
C MET A 81 -8.67 -6.23 -2.68
N ASP A 82 -9.96 -6.51 -2.49
CA ASP A 82 -10.69 -7.51 -3.29
C ASP A 82 -10.84 -7.11 -4.76
N TYR A 83 -10.78 -5.81 -5.06
CA TYR A 83 -10.89 -5.28 -6.42
C TYR A 83 -9.55 -4.99 -7.09
N LEU A 84 -8.46 -5.03 -6.33
CA LEU A 84 -7.12 -4.71 -6.81
C LEU A 84 -6.27 -5.99 -6.82
N ASP A 85 -6.14 -6.58 -8.00
CA ASP A 85 -5.21 -7.69 -8.21
C ASP A 85 -3.90 -7.16 -8.78
N VAL A 86 -2.77 -7.52 -8.18
CA VAL A 86 -1.43 -7.23 -8.72
C VAL A 86 -0.80 -8.54 -9.19
N TYR A 87 -0.44 -8.60 -10.48
CA TYR A 87 0.20 -9.73 -11.10
C TYR A 87 1.63 -9.40 -11.50
N VAL A 88 2.57 -10.29 -11.19
CA VAL A 88 3.92 -10.25 -11.77
C VAL A 88 3.86 -10.96 -13.12
N SER A 89 4.32 -10.28 -14.17
CA SER A 89 4.25 -10.81 -15.52
C SER A 89 5.21 -11.99 -15.68
N LYS A 90 4.66 -13.17 -16.00
CA LYS A 90 5.40 -14.45 -16.11
C LYS A 90 6.65 -14.39 -17.02
N ALA A 91 6.61 -13.54 -18.05
CA ALA A 91 7.72 -13.37 -18.99
C ALA A 91 8.90 -12.53 -18.43
N ASN A 92 8.66 -11.73 -17.39
CA ASN A 92 9.64 -10.82 -16.77
C ASN A 92 9.77 -11.12 -15.27
N ASN A 93 9.88 -12.41 -14.94
CA ASN A 93 10.18 -12.86 -13.59
C ASN A 93 11.63 -12.53 -13.27
N PHE A 94 11.89 -11.35 -12.69
CA PHE A 94 13.15 -11.05 -12.02
C PHE A 94 14.37 -11.35 -12.90
N VAL A 95 14.39 -10.80 -14.11
CA VAL A 95 15.49 -11.03 -15.04
C VAL A 95 16.72 -10.34 -14.47
N VAL A 96 17.70 -11.16 -14.09
CA VAL A 96 18.97 -10.71 -13.51
C VAL A 96 19.91 -10.35 -14.65
N SER A 97 20.38 -9.10 -14.68
CA SER A 97 21.40 -8.71 -15.67
C SER A 97 22.73 -9.39 -15.35
N PRO A 98 23.59 -9.67 -16.35
CA PRO A 98 24.95 -10.09 -16.07
C PRO A 98 25.68 -9.06 -15.19
N PRO A 99 26.61 -9.48 -14.32
CA PRO A 99 27.37 -8.57 -13.46
C PRO A 99 28.15 -7.57 -14.31
N LYS A 100 28.00 -6.28 -14.02
CA LYS A 100 28.78 -5.21 -14.66
C LYS A 100 29.69 -4.54 -13.63
N PRO A 101 30.95 -4.22 -13.98
CA PRO A 101 31.80 -3.41 -13.13
C PRO A 101 31.10 -2.07 -12.88
N ARG A 102 31.04 -1.64 -11.62
CA ARG A 102 30.47 -0.35 -11.26
C ARG A 102 31.50 0.74 -11.58
N ASP A 103 31.06 1.82 -12.22
CA ASP A 103 31.94 2.94 -12.52
C ASP A 103 32.67 3.42 -11.27
N ALA A 104 33.99 3.56 -11.37
CA ALA A 104 34.92 3.99 -10.33
C ALA A 104 35.12 3.03 -9.11
N GLN A 105 34.74 1.74 -9.18
CA GLN A 105 35.02 0.76 -8.12
C GLN A 105 35.60 -0.55 -8.66
N HIS A 106 36.89 -0.82 -8.40
CA HIS A 106 37.59 -2.00 -8.94
C HIS A 106 37.14 -3.36 -8.38
N ASN A 107 36.52 -3.40 -7.19
CA ASN A 107 36.15 -4.65 -6.50
C ASN A 107 34.64 -4.87 -6.38
N ILE A 108 33.80 -4.03 -7.01
CA ILE A 108 32.35 -4.09 -6.84
C ILE A 108 31.68 -4.35 -8.19
N LEU A 109 30.96 -5.47 -8.25
CA LEU A 109 30.10 -5.82 -9.36
C LEU A 109 28.66 -5.42 -9.02
N SER A 110 27.99 -4.75 -9.95
CA SER A 110 26.57 -4.41 -9.85
C SER A 110 25.74 -5.34 -10.72
N VAL A 111 24.63 -5.80 -10.17
CA VAL A 111 23.65 -6.65 -10.85
C VAL A 111 22.30 -5.94 -10.76
N TYR A 112 21.67 -5.71 -11.92
CA TYR A 112 20.35 -5.11 -11.97
C TYR A 112 19.29 -6.20 -12.02
N LEU A 113 18.23 -6.00 -11.24
CA LEU A 113 17.07 -6.87 -11.20
C LEU A 113 15.89 -6.11 -11.81
N ASP A 114 15.37 -6.61 -12.93
CA ASP A 114 14.18 -6.03 -13.55
C ASP A 114 12.90 -6.75 -13.08
N LEU A 115 11.86 -5.97 -12.75
CA LEU A 115 10.54 -6.45 -12.32
C LEU A 115 9.47 -5.73 -13.13
N SER A 116 8.72 -6.48 -13.93
CA SER A 116 7.50 -5.98 -14.56
C SER A 116 6.28 -6.54 -13.84
N TYR A 117 5.41 -5.64 -13.38
CA TYR A 117 4.13 -5.96 -12.77
C TYR A 117 3.00 -5.29 -13.53
N THR A 118 1.79 -5.85 -13.41
CA THR A 118 0.56 -5.30 -13.98
C THR A 118 -0.50 -5.33 -12.89
N TYR A 119 -1.31 -4.28 -12.83
CA TYR A 119 -2.45 -4.21 -11.92
C TYR A 119 -3.74 -4.37 -12.74
N HIS A 120 -4.67 -5.15 -12.19
CA HIS A 120 -6.01 -5.31 -12.75
C HIS A 120 -7.02 -4.83 -11.71
N VAL A 121 -7.79 -3.82 -12.08
CA VAL A 121 -8.89 -3.29 -11.26
C VAL A 121 -10.18 -3.90 -11.75
N ARG A 122 -10.86 -4.68 -10.90
CA ARG A 122 -12.18 -5.22 -11.21
C ARG A 122 -13.20 -4.12 -10.97
N ILE A 123 -13.76 -3.57 -12.05
CA ILE A 123 -14.89 -2.64 -11.96
C ILE A 123 -16.15 -3.48 -11.76
N GLY A 124 -16.79 -3.36 -10.61
CA GLY A 124 -18.12 -3.93 -10.38
C GLY A 124 -19.11 -3.24 -11.31
N ASN A 125 -19.83 -4.01 -12.13
CA ASN A 125 -21.00 -3.48 -12.82
C ASN A 125 -22.08 -3.28 -11.77
N VAL A 126 -22.48 -2.03 -11.56
CA VAL A 126 -23.70 -1.67 -10.80
C VAL A 126 -24.92 -2.17 -11.55
#